data_AF-A0A3M1R2D7-F1
#
_entry.id   AF-A0A3M1R2D7-F1
#
_cell.length_a   1.000
_cell.length_b   1.000
_cell.length_c   1.000
_cell.angle_alpha   90.00
_cell.angle_beta   90.00
_cell.angle_gamma   90.00
#
_symmetry.space_group_name_H-M   'P 1'
#
loop_
_entity.id
_entity.type
_entity.pdbx_description
1 polymer ?
#
loop_
_entity_poly.entity_id
_entity_poly.type
_entity_poly.pdbx_seq_one_letter_code
_entity_poly.pdbx_strand_id
1 'polypeptide(L)'
;MCRLAKVFLLWSIVLFTSCAGMGVRPTAQSAFDQGLALFNRGEYEAALPHFAKATEIDPDFAQAYLYLGRTYLNLHRWREAIPPLRTAYRLSPESMRKEVVNILIDALLGGALFEIERGNLSSSISYFKEVIELGPSSTQVDRVVQGLLTLGGALLTQGQVSQAIEVYQDAVNLAPDTPAPYLGLARALFKQGDLFQALQVVRNAMQLDPTSRELRSFWQELQRQ
;
A
#
# COMPACT_ATOMS: atom_id res chain seq x y z
N MET A 1 -26.28 87.77 -37.78
CA MET A 1 -27.58 87.11 -38.01
C MET A 1 -27.36 85.60 -37.96
N CYS A 2 -28.13 84.90 -37.12
CA CYS A 2 -28.38 83.44 -37.07
C CYS A 2 -27.18 82.50 -36.85
N ARG A 3 -27.22 81.45 -36.04
CA ARG A 3 -28.12 80.93 -35.01
C ARG A 3 -27.35 79.75 -34.40
N LEU A 4 -27.21 79.74 -33.07
CA LEU A 4 -27.47 78.58 -32.20
C LEU A 4 -27.14 77.16 -32.72
N ALA A 5 -26.11 76.53 -32.15
CA ALA A 5 -26.15 75.10 -31.82
C ALA A 5 -25.12 74.78 -30.72
N LYS A 6 -25.56 74.91 -29.46
CA LYS A 6 -25.01 74.18 -28.32
C LYS A 6 -25.49 72.73 -28.43
N VAL A 7 -24.61 71.76 -28.60
CA VAL A 7 -24.86 70.35 -28.27
C VAL A 7 -23.53 69.80 -27.73
N PHE A 8 -23.34 69.93 -26.42
CA PHE A 8 -23.49 68.83 -25.45
C PHE A 8 -22.46 67.71 -25.63
N LEU A 9 -21.41 67.79 -24.78
CA LEU A 9 -20.89 66.70 -23.95
C LEU A 9 -21.45 65.30 -24.29
N LEU A 10 -20.61 64.46 -24.88
CA LEU A 10 -20.71 63.00 -24.79
C LEU A 10 -19.30 62.41 -24.91
N TRP A 11 -18.44 62.74 -23.93
CA TRP A 11 -17.40 61.81 -23.49
C TRP A 11 -18.10 60.74 -22.64
N SER A 12 -18.85 59.86 -23.29
CA SER A 12 -19.31 58.62 -22.67
C SER A 12 -18.10 57.71 -22.58
N ILE A 13 -17.45 57.80 -21.43
CA ILE A 13 -16.57 56.83 -20.81
C ILE A 13 -16.89 55.44 -21.36
N VAL A 14 -16.01 54.91 -22.21
CA VAL A 14 -15.94 53.47 -22.44
C VAL A 14 -15.51 52.90 -21.10
N LEU A 15 -16.51 52.49 -20.31
CA LEU A 15 -16.29 51.57 -19.22
C LEU A 15 -15.73 50.31 -19.89
N PHE A 16 -14.41 50.21 -19.92
CA PHE A 16 -13.74 48.92 -19.88
C PHE A 16 -14.22 48.27 -18.58
N THR A 17 -15.39 47.62 -18.63
CA THR A 17 -15.68 46.49 -17.78
C THR A 17 -14.68 45.42 -18.21
N SER A 18 -13.45 45.59 -17.73
CA SER A 18 -12.59 44.48 -17.43
C SER A 18 -13.44 43.62 -16.51
N CYS A 19 -14.10 42.61 -17.09
CA CYS A 19 -14.25 41.36 -16.38
C CYS A 19 -12.81 40.89 -16.14
N ALA A 20 -12.15 41.48 -15.14
CA ALA A 20 -11.11 40.82 -14.40
C ALA A 20 -11.78 39.52 -14.03
N GLY A 21 -11.43 38.46 -14.77
CA GLY A 21 -11.93 37.13 -14.51
C GLY A 21 -11.75 36.95 -13.02
N MET A 22 -12.85 36.75 -12.30
CA MET A 22 -12.79 36.18 -10.97
C MET A 22 -12.19 34.80 -11.16
N GLY A 23 -10.87 34.76 -11.32
CA GLY A 23 -10.06 33.57 -11.25
C GLY A 23 -10.15 33.16 -9.80
N VAL A 24 -11.23 32.45 -9.47
CA VAL A 24 -11.37 31.76 -8.20
C VAL A 24 -10.12 30.90 -8.12
N ARG A 25 -9.17 31.29 -7.26
CA ARG A 25 -7.97 30.50 -7.05
C ARG A 25 -8.45 29.11 -6.65
N PRO A 26 -8.00 28.03 -7.32
CA PRO A 26 -8.46 26.69 -7.00
C PRO A 26 -8.16 26.42 -5.53
N THR A 27 -9.18 26.05 -4.77
CA THR A 27 -9.02 25.60 -3.38
C THR A 27 -8.63 24.13 -3.39
N ALA A 28 -8.03 23.65 -2.29
CA ALA A 28 -7.73 22.23 -2.14
C ALA A 28 -9.00 21.38 -2.29
N GLN A 29 -10.12 21.82 -1.72
CA GLN A 29 -11.43 21.18 -1.88
C GLN A 29 -11.89 21.13 -3.35
N SER A 30 -11.80 22.24 -4.09
CA SER A 30 -12.22 22.26 -5.50
C SER A 30 -11.37 21.35 -6.37
N ALA A 31 -10.05 21.30 -6.13
CA ALA A 31 -9.17 20.35 -6.81
C ALA A 31 -9.53 18.90 -6.44
N PHE A 32 -9.77 18.62 -5.16
CA PHE A 32 -10.21 17.31 -4.68
C PHE A 32 -11.52 16.86 -5.33
N ASP A 33 -12.53 17.74 -5.40
CA ASP A 33 -13.85 17.43 -5.98
C ASP A 33 -13.74 17.09 -7.48
N GLN A 34 -12.88 17.78 -8.22
CA GLN A 34 -12.58 17.47 -9.62
C GLN A 34 -11.91 16.10 -9.76
N GLY A 35 -10.91 15.82 -8.93
CA GLY A 35 -10.25 14.52 -8.87
C GLY A 35 -11.24 13.40 -8.54
N LEU A 36 -12.14 13.64 -7.58
CA LEU A 36 -13.16 12.69 -7.17
C LEU A 36 -14.16 12.39 -8.29
N ALA A 37 -14.57 13.40 -9.06
CA ALA A 37 -15.45 13.21 -10.21
C ALA A 37 -14.81 12.32 -11.29
N LEU A 38 -13.52 12.49 -11.56
CA LEU A 38 -12.76 11.66 -12.50
C LEU A 38 -12.53 10.25 -11.95
N PHE A 39 -12.16 10.14 -10.68
CA PHE A 39 -11.96 8.87 -9.98
C PHE A 39 -13.23 7.99 -10.03
N ASN A 40 -14.40 8.58 -9.78
CA ASN A 40 -15.68 7.87 -9.81
C ASN A 40 -16.07 7.41 -11.23
N ARG A 41 -15.47 7.97 -12.27
CA ARG A 41 -15.61 7.52 -13.67
C ARG A 41 -14.57 6.46 -14.07
N GLY A 42 -13.64 6.13 -13.18
CA GLY A 42 -12.50 5.25 -13.46
C GLY A 42 -11.38 5.92 -14.25
N GLU A 43 -11.43 7.24 -14.42
CA GLU A 43 -10.41 8.03 -15.14
C GLU A 43 -9.22 8.35 -14.22
N TYR A 44 -8.55 7.31 -13.71
CA TYR A 44 -7.55 7.44 -12.65
C TYR A 44 -6.32 8.27 -13.05
N GLU A 45 -5.81 8.11 -14.28
CA GLU A 45 -4.70 8.94 -14.78
C GLU A 45 -5.07 10.42 -14.82
N ALA A 46 -6.31 10.74 -15.21
CA ALA A 46 -6.79 12.13 -15.22
C ALA A 46 -7.01 12.66 -13.80
N ALA A 47 -7.40 11.81 -12.85
CA ALA A 47 -7.64 12.20 -11.45
C ALA A 47 -6.35 12.53 -10.67
N LEU A 48 -5.23 11.88 -11.00
CA LEU A 48 -3.93 12.07 -10.32
C LEU A 48 -3.51 13.54 -10.14
N PRO A 49 -3.42 14.37 -11.21
CA PRO A 49 -2.99 15.77 -11.07
C PRO A 49 -3.91 16.59 -10.16
N HIS A 50 -5.21 16.26 -10.09
CA HIS A 50 -6.15 16.96 -9.24
C HIS A 50 -5.96 16.63 -7.76
N PHE A 51 -5.76 15.35 -7.41
CA PHE A 51 -5.46 14.98 -6.02
C PHE A 51 -4.09 15.47 -5.58
N ALA A 52 -3.06 15.36 -6.44
CA ALA A 52 -1.74 15.95 -6.17
C ALA A 52 -1.87 17.45 -5.91
N LYS A 53 -2.64 18.17 -6.75
CA LYS A 53 -2.86 19.61 -6.56
C LYS A 53 -3.57 19.93 -5.24
N ALA A 54 -4.55 19.12 -4.83
CA ALA A 54 -5.20 19.29 -3.54
C ALA A 54 -4.19 19.17 -2.38
N THR A 55 -3.28 18.19 -2.42
CA THR A 55 -2.24 18.01 -1.39
C THR A 55 -1.16 19.10 -1.39
N GLU A 56 -0.91 19.75 -2.54
CA GLU A 56 -0.01 20.92 -2.62
C GLU A 56 -0.64 22.17 -2.01
N ILE A 57 -1.94 22.37 -2.22
CA ILE A 57 -2.65 23.57 -1.73
C ILE A 57 -2.89 23.46 -0.22
N ASP A 58 -3.25 22.27 0.27
CA ASP A 58 -3.46 21.98 1.67
C ASP A 58 -2.70 20.71 2.10
N PRO A 59 -1.51 20.87 2.71
CA PRO A 59 -0.69 19.75 3.18
C PRO A 59 -1.30 18.94 4.34
N ASP A 60 -2.37 19.42 4.99
CA ASP A 60 -3.05 18.72 6.08
C ASP A 60 -4.35 18.02 5.61
N PHE A 61 -4.64 18.05 4.30
CA PHE A 61 -5.85 17.47 3.73
C PHE A 61 -5.77 15.94 3.61
N ALA A 62 -6.00 15.24 4.72
CA ALA A 62 -5.90 13.77 4.83
C ALA A 62 -6.66 13.01 3.71
N GLN A 63 -7.86 13.47 3.36
CA GLN A 63 -8.69 12.83 2.34
C GLN A 63 -8.09 12.94 0.93
N ALA A 64 -7.43 14.06 0.60
CA ALA A 64 -6.74 14.20 -0.68
C ALA A 64 -5.57 13.22 -0.80
N TYR A 65 -4.78 13.03 0.27
CA TYR A 65 -3.74 12.02 0.31
C TYR A 65 -4.28 10.59 0.20
N LEU A 66 -5.40 10.29 0.87
CA LEU A 66 -6.06 8.99 0.76
C LEU A 66 -6.45 8.68 -0.69
N TYR A 67 -7.11 9.62 -1.36
CA TYR A 67 -7.54 9.43 -2.75
C TYR A 67 -6.38 9.45 -3.74
N LEU A 68 -5.32 10.23 -3.49
CA LEU A 68 -4.08 10.14 -4.28
C LEU A 68 -3.50 8.72 -4.22
N GLY A 69 -3.40 8.16 -3.01
CA GLY A 69 -2.98 6.77 -2.79
C GLY A 69 -3.87 5.74 -3.48
N ARG A 70 -5.20 5.85 -3.31
CA ARG A 70 -6.17 4.98 -3.99
C ARG A 70 -6.06 5.07 -5.51
N THR A 71 -5.79 6.26 -6.04
CA THR A 71 -5.64 6.46 -7.48
C THR A 71 -4.39 5.72 -7.98
N TYR A 72 -3.27 5.82 -7.28
CA TYR A 72 -2.08 5.02 -7.61
C TYR A 72 -2.33 3.51 -7.53
N LEU A 73 -3.09 3.01 -6.55
CA LEU A 73 -3.44 1.59 -6.46
C LEU A 73 -4.28 1.10 -7.64
N ASN A 74 -5.25 1.90 -8.09
CA ASN A 74 -6.06 1.57 -9.27
C ASN A 74 -5.24 1.58 -10.58
N LEU A 75 -4.10 2.26 -10.58
CA LEU A 75 -3.12 2.24 -11.66
C LEU A 75 -2.04 1.15 -11.48
N HIS A 76 -2.16 0.30 -10.47
CA HIS A 76 -1.16 -0.71 -10.09
C HIS A 76 0.24 -0.12 -9.78
N ARG A 77 0.28 1.15 -9.38
CA ARG A 77 1.48 1.89 -8.99
C ARG A 77 1.71 1.78 -7.49
N TRP A 78 1.98 0.55 -7.04
CA TRP A 78 2.03 0.20 -5.62
C TRP A 78 3.01 1.05 -4.80
N ARG A 79 4.21 1.30 -5.36
CA ARG A 79 5.26 2.08 -4.69
C ARG A 79 4.85 3.53 -4.52
N GLU A 80 4.26 4.12 -5.55
CA GLU A 80 3.79 5.50 -5.51
C GLU A 80 2.56 5.69 -4.61
N ALA A 81 1.77 4.64 -4.38
CA ALA A 81 0.64 4.68 -3.46
C ALA A 81 1.06 4.79 -1.98
N ILE A 82 2.19 4.20 -1.58
CA ILE A 82 2.58 4.08 -0.16
C ILE A 82 2.85 5.45 0.51
N PRO A 83 3.67 6.36 -0.03
CA PRO A 83 3.94 7.66 0.62
C PRO A 83 2.70 8.52 0.90
N PRO A 84 1.77 8.73 -0.06
CA PRO A 84 0.55 9.49 0.24
C PRO A 84 -0.36 8.74 1.23
N LEU A 85 -0.44 7.40 1.20
CA LEU A 85 -1.23 6.64 2.18
C LEU A 85 -0.65 6.73 3.60
N ARG A 86 0.67 6.68 3.77
CA ARG A 86 1.32 6.94 5.07
C ARG A 86 1.02 8.36 5.58
N THR A 87 1.02 9.33 4.67
CA THR A 87 0.66 10.71 5.02
C THR A 87 -0.80 10.83 5.43
N ALA A 88 -1.71 10.20 4.68
CA ALA A 88 -3.12 10.10 5.04
C ALA A 88 -3.29 9.45 6.41
N TYR A 89 -2.57 8.36 6.71
CA TYR A 89 -2.65 7.67 8.00
C TYR A 89 -2.26 8.59 9.16
N ARG A 90 -1.15 9.33 9.02
CA ARG A 90 -0.68 10.30 10.01
C ARG A 90 -1.67 11.44 10.26
N LEU A 91 -2.32 11.93 9.20
CA LEU A 91 -3.24 13.08 9.27
C LEU A 91 -4.68 12.69 9.61
N SER A 92 -5.05 11.41 9.49
CA SER A 92 -6.44 10.98 9.61
C SER A 92 -6.97 11.09 11.05
N PRO A 93 -8.18 11.65 11.24
CA PRO A 93 -8.96 11.46 12.46
C PRO A 93 -9.23 9.97 12.70
N GLU A 94 -9.54 9.64 13.96
CA GLU A 94 -9.82 8.26 14.38
C GLU A 94 -10.88 7.56 13.51
N SER A 95 -11.90 8.30 13.09
CA SER A 95 -13.00 7.79 12.27
C SER A 95 -12.58 7.29 10.89
N MET A 96 -11.51 7.85 10.31
CA MET A 96 -10.98 7.44 9.00
C MET A 96 -9.83 6.44 9.12
N ARG A 97 -9.16 6.39 10.28
CA ARG A 97 -7.90 5.63 10.43
C ARG A 97 -8.04 4.17 10.01
N LYS A 98 -9.15 3.51 10.34
CA LYS A 98 -9.40 2.12 9.94
C LYS A 98 -9.46 1.93 8.42
N GLU A 99 -10.13 2.83 7.70
CA GLU A 99 -10.17 2.79 6.24
C GLU A 99 -8.77 3.00 5.65
N VAL A 100 -8.04 4.00 6.15
CA VAL A 100 -6.70 4.31 5.64
C VAL A 100 -5.71 3.17 5.91
N VAL A 101 -5.75 2.55 7.10
CA VAL A 101 -4.88 1.40 7.44
C VAL A 101 -5.13 0.24 6.48
N ASN A 102 -6.38 -0.11 6.20
CA ASN A 102 -6.68 -1.21 5.29
C ASN A 102 -6.11 -0.96 3.89
N ILE A 103 -6.27 0.27 3.37
CA ILE A 103 -5.77 0.64 2.04
C ILE A 103 -4.23 0.71 2.04
N LEU A 104 -3.62 1.18 3.13
CA LEU A 104 -2.17 1.19 3.29
C LEU A 104 -1.61 -0.24 3.34
N ILE A 105 -2.26 -1.17 4.05
CA ILE A 105 -1.85 -2.58 4.06
C ILE A 105 -1.96 -3.18 2.65
N ASP A 106 -3.05 -2.92 1.92
CA ASP A 106 -3.18 -3.38 0.52
C ASP A 106 -2.04 -2.84 -0.36
N ALA A 107 -1.68 -1.56 -0.20
CA ALA A 107 -0.57 -0.93 -0.92
C ALA A 107 0.79 -1.56 -0.57
N LEU A 108 1.05 -1.77 0.72
CA LEU A 108 2.29 -2.36 1.22
C LEU A 108 2.42 -3.82 0.75
N LEU A 109 1.35 -4.62 0.80
CA LEU A 109 1.36 -5.99 0.30
C LEU A 109 1.60 -6.03 -1.21
N GLY A 110 0.93 -5.19 -1.99
CA GLY A 110 1.17 -5.08 -3.43
C GLY A 110 2.61 -4.66 -3.74
N GLY A 111 3.13 -3.68 -3.00
CA GLY A 111 4.51 -3.22 -3.11
C GLY A 111 5.52 -4.31 -2.72
N ALA A 112 5.24 -5.08 -1.66
CA ALA A 112 6.10 -6.16 -1.20
C ALA A 112 6.22 -7.29 -2.22
N LEU A 113 5.09 -7.70 -2.81
CA LEU A 113 5.06 -8.72 -3.86
C LEU A 113 5.77 -8.22 -5.13
N PHE A 114 5.52 -6.97 -5.52
CA PHE A 114 6.20 -6.34 -6.65
C PHE A 114 7.73 -6.29 -6.47
N GLU A 115 8.21 -6.02 -5.26
CA GLU A 115 9.66 -6.02 -4.99
C GLU A 115 10.26 -7.44 -4.96
N ILE A 116 9.50 -8.47 -4.58
CA ILE A 116 9.93 -9.88 -4.70
C ILE A 116 10.20 -10.24 -6.16
N GLU A 117 9.28 -9.88 -7.07
CA GLU A 117 9.43 -10.15 -8.51
C GLU A 117 10.68 -9.48 -9.10
N ARG A 118 11.06 -8.32 -8.55
CA ARG A 118 12.28 -7.60 -8.94
C ARG A 118 13.55 -8.07 -8.22
N GLY A 119 13.43 -9.03 -7.29
CA GLY A 119 14.53 -9.53 -6.48
C GLY A 119 14.97 -8.59 -5.35
N ASN A 120 14.25 -7.49 -5.11
CA ASN A 120 14.55 -6.51 -4.07
C ASN A 120 13.99 -6.96 -2.71
N LEU A 121 14.50 -8.09 -2.21
CA LEU A 121 13.95 -8.77 -1.03
C LEU A 121 14.03 -7.92 0.25
N SER A 122 15.05 -7.08 0.40
CA SER A 122 15.19 -6.19 1.56
C SER A 122 14.06 -5.14 1.65
N SER A 123 13.63 -4.60 0.51
CA SER A 123 12.48 -3.68 0.46
C SER A 123 11.18 -4.41 0.79
N SER A 124 11.02 -5.64 0.28
CA SER A 124 9.86 -6.48 0.58
C SER A 124 9.76 -6.80 2.08
N ILE A 125 10.87 -7.19 2.72
CA ILE A 125 10.93 -7.39 4.18
C ILE A 125 10.45 -6.15 4.92
N SER A 126 10.90 -4.95 4.50
CA SER A 126 10.54 -3.70 5.16
C SER A 126 9.03 -3.43 5.06
N TYR A 127 8.41 -3.70 3.90
CA TYR A 127 6.96 -3.55 3.73
C TYR A 127 6.17 -4.57 4.55
N PHE A 128 6.57 -5.84 4.58
CA PHE A 128 5.89 -6.83 5.41
C PHE A 128 6.00 -6.52 6.90
N LYS A 129 7.14 -6.01 7.38
CA LYS A 129 7.29 -5.57 8.77
C LYS A 129 6.29 -4.47 9.11
N GLU A 130 6.15 -3.46 8.24
CA GLU A 130 5.14 -2.41 8.43
C GLU A 130 3.71 -2.96 8.41
N VAL A 131 3.40 -3.92 7.54
CA VAL A 131 2.07 -4.57 7.54
C VAL A 131 1.78 -5.24 8.88
N ILE A 132 2.76 -5.96 9.45
CA ILE A 132 2.63 -6.63 10.75
C ILE A 132 2.45 -5.61 11.86
N GLU A 133 3.23 -4.53 11.86
CA GLU A 133 3.15 -3.43 12.84
C GLU A 133 1.80 -2.70 12.80
N LEU A 134 1.23 -2.53 11.61
CA LEU A 134 -0.11 -1.94 11.42
C LEU A 134 -1.24 -2.84 11.93
N GLY A 135 -0.98 -4.13 12.17
CA GLY A 135 -1.95 -5.09 12.69
C GLY A 135 -3.00 -5.49 11.64
N PRO A 136 -2.72 -6.48 10.79
CA PRO A 136 -3.67 -6.92 9.77
C PRO A 136 -4.95 -7.47 10.41
N SER A 137 -6.11 -7.16 9.82
CA SER A 137 -7.38 -7.75 10.29
C SER A 137 -7.41 -9.26 10.04
N SER A 138 -8.30 -9.98 10.71
CA SER A 138 -8.47 -11.43 10.51
C SER A 138 -8.67 -11.84 9.04
N THR A 139 -9.38 -11.02 8.27
CA THR A 139 -9.60 -11.23 6.82
C THR A 139 -8.36 -10.97 5.95
N GLN A 140 -7.32 -10.37 6.51
CA GLN A 140 -6.07 -10.04 5.82
C GLN A 140 -4.95 -11.01 6.17
N VAL A 141 -5.00 -11.66 7.35
CA VAL A 141 -3.95 -12.56 7.86
C VAL A 141 -3.51 -13.59 6.83
N ASP A 142 -4.45 -14.32 6.21
CA ASP A 142 -4.12 -15.35 5.22
C ASP A 142 -3.31 -14.80 4.04
N ARG A 143 -3.65 -13.58 3.58
CA ARG A 143 -2.94 -12.92 2.48
C ARG A 143 -1.53 -12.50 2.90
N VAL A 144 -1.38 -11.98 4.12
CA VAL A 144 -0.07 -11.61 4.68
C VAL A 144 0.82 -12.86 4.80
N VAL A 145 0.27 -13.94 5.38
CA VAL A 145 0.97 -15.22 5.53
C VAL A 145 1.39 -15.78 4.18
N GLN A 146 0.53 -15.78 3.16
CA GLN A 146 0.89 -16.23 1.82
C GLN A 146 2.00 -15.37 1.20
N GLY A 147 1.99 -14.06 1.44
CA GLY A 147 3.05 -13.15 1.04
C GLY A 147 4.38 -13.47 1.71
N LEU A 148 4.38 -13.68 3.03
CA LEU A 148 5.56 -14.06 3.81
C LEU A 148 6.12 -15.42 3.37
N LEU A 149 5.27 -16.41 3.07
CA LEU A 149 5.69 -17.69 2.52
C LEU A 149 6.44 -17.53 1.18
N THR A 150 5.92 -16.65 0.32
CA THR A 150 6.52 -16.33 -0.98
C THR A 150 7.88 -15.64 -0.81
N LEU A 151 7.96 -14.65 0.08
CA LEU A 151 9.20 -13.96 0.42
C LEU A 151 10.24 -14.91 1.02
N GLY A 152 9.85 -15.76 1.97
CA GLY A 152 10.73 -16.76 2.59
C GLY A 152 11.30 -17.73 1.56
N GLY A 153 10.49 -18.16 0.58
CA GLY A 153 10.94 -19.01 -0.51
C GLY A 153 11.95 -18.31 -1.44
N ALA A 154 11.70 -17.04 -1.77
CA ALA A 154 12.64 -16.23 -2.55
C ALA A 154 13.97 -16.02 -1.80
N LEU A 155 13.92 -15.73 -0.50
CA LEU A 155 15.10 -15.59 0.36
C LEU A 155 15.93 -16.89 0.41
N LEU A 156 15.27 -18.03 0.59
CA LEU A 156 15.94 -19.33 0.56
C LEU A 156 16.61 -19.60 -0.79
N THR A 157 15.95 -19.26 -1.89
CA THR A 157 16.48 -19.45 -3.24
C THR A 157 17.74 -18.60 -3.46
N GLN A 158 17.76 -17.38 -2.93
CA GLN A 158 18.94 -16.50 -2.96
C GLN A 158 19.99 -16.81 -1.89
N GLY A 159 19.80 -17.84 -1.07
CA GLY A 159 20.74 -18.22 -0.01
C GLY A 159 20.72 -17.31 1.22
N GLN A 160 19.74 -16.41 1.33
CA GLN A 160 19.52 -15.52 2.48
C GLN A 160 18.79 -16.28 3.60
N VAL A 161 19.42 -17.36 4.10
CA VAL A 161 18.79 -18.35 4.99
C VAL A 161 18.31 -17.74 6.31
N SER A 162 19.15 -16.93 6.97
CA SER A 162 18.78 -16.30 8.25
C SER A 162 17.55 -15.41 8.14
N GLN A 163 17.45 -14.61 7.08
CA GLN A 163 16.27 -13.77 6.85
C GLN A 163 15.03 -14.58 6.48
N ALA A 164 15.20 -15.70 5.76
CA ALA A 164 14.08 -16.60 5.48
C ALA A 164 13.50 -17.18 6.78
N ILE A 165 14.36 -17.57 7.74
CA ILE A 165 13.93 -18.06 9.06
C ILE A 165 13.09 -17.00 9.78
N GLU A 166 13.56 -15.75 9.84
CA GLU A 166 12.82 -14.64 10.46
C GLU A 166 11.43 -14.45 9.81
N VAL A 167 11.38 -14.39 8.47
CA VAL A 167 10.13 -14.21 7.73
C VAL A 167 9.15 -15.37 7.93
N TYR A 168 9.64 -16.61 7.97
CA TYR A 168 8.77 -17.75 8.27
C TYR A 168 8.32 -17.76 9.73
N GLN A 169 9.14 -17.29 10.66
CA GLN A 169 8.75 -17.14 12.06
C GLN A 169 7.65 -16.09 12.21
N ASP A 170 7.74 -14.97 11.49
CA ASP A 170 6.67 -13.97 11.43
C ASP A 170 5.36 -14.58 10.92
N ALA A 171 5.43 -15.42 9.88
CA ALA A 171 4.26 -16.14 9.36
C ALA A 171 3.66 -17.13 10.37
N VAL A 172 4.49 -17.87 11.11
CA VAL A 172 4.05 -18.77 12.20
C VAL A 172 3.40 -17.97 13.32
N ASN A 173 3.95 -16.80 13.68
CA ASN A 173 3.42 -15.96 14.75
C ASN A 173 2.05 -15.37 14.39
N LEU A 174 1.84 -15.01 13.12
CA LEU A 174 0.56 -14.49 12.63
C LEU A 174 -0.53 -15.57 12.55
N ALA A 175 -0.17 -16.80 12.14
CA ALA A 175 -1.11 -17.89 11.95
C ALA A 175 -0.56 -19.20 12.55
N PRO A 176 -0.57 -19.33 13.89
CA PRO A 176 0.05 -20.45 14.60
C PRO A 176 -0.64 -21.79 14.37
N ASP A 177 -1.88 -21.78 13.90
CA ASP A 177 -2.69 -22.96 13.55
C ASP A 177 -2.54 -23.38 12.08
N THR A 178 -1.81 -22.62 11.27
CA THR A 178 -1.61 -22.91 9.85
C THR A 178 -0.33 -23.72 9.65
N PRO A 179 -0.38 -24.94 9.06
CA PRO A 179 0.82 -25.78 8.94
C PRO A 179 1.88 -25.30 7.92
N ALA A 180 1.48 -24.55 6.89
CA ALA A 180 2.38 -24.19 5.78
C ALA A 180 3.61 -23.34 6.20
N PRO A 181 3.48 -22.30 7.05
CA PRO A 181 4.62 -21.57 7.62
C PRO A 181 5.67 -22.45 8.31
N TYR A 182 5.23 -23.45 9.08
CA TYR A 182 6.14 -24.36 9.78
C TYR A 182 7.00 -25.18 8.81
N LEU A 183 6.43 -25.63 7.70
CA LEU A 183 7.20 -26.35 6.69
C LEU A 183 8.28 -25.46 6.05
N GLY A 184 7.94 -24.20 5.75
CA GLY A 184 8.90 -23.21 5.26
C GLY A 184 10.04 -22.96 6.26
N LEU A 185 9.67 -22.74 7.53
CA LEU A 185 10.61 -22.57 8.64
C LEU A 185 11.55 -23.77 8.80
N ALA A 186 11.01 -24.98 8.80
CA ALA A 186 11.81 -26.19 8.94
C ALA A 186 12.78 -26.40 7.77
N ARG A 187 12.36 -26.11 6.54
CA ARG A 187 13.25 -26.12 5.36
C ARG A 187 14.39 -25.11 5.50
N ALA A 188 14.08 -23.92 6.02
CA ALA A 188 15.07 -22.89 6.25
C ALA A 188 16.10 -23.28 7.33
N LEU A 189 15.62 -23.82 8.46
CA LEU A 189 16.46 -24.33 9.56
C LEU A 189 17.36 -25.48 9.10
N PHE A 190 16.81 -26.43 8.34
CA PHE A 190 17.59 -27.52 7.77
C PHE A 190 18.69 -27.01 6.83
N LYS A 191 18.38 -26.03 5.97
CA LYS A 191 19.37 -25.39 5.09
C LYS A 191 20.44 -24.62 5.87
N GLN A 192 20.13 -24.12 7.07
CA GLN A 192 21.11 -23.51 7.98
C GLN A 192 22.02 -24.54 8.66
N GLY A 193 21.67 -25.84 8.61
CA GLY A 193 22.35 -26.92 9.31
C GLY A 193 21.79 -27.24 10.68
N ASP A 194 20.69 -26.60 11.09
CA ASP A 194 20.03 -26.88 12.38
C ASP A 194 18.97 -27.98 12.21
N LEU A 195 19.45 -29.22 12.06
CA LEU A 195 18.60 -30.40 11.92
C LEU A 195 17.69 -30.61 13.14
N PHE A 196 18.19 -30.30 14.35
CA PHE A 196 17.44 -30.52 15.58
C PHE A 196 16.20 -29.61 15.63
N GLN A 197 16.38 -28.31 15.39
CA GLN A 197 15.23 -27.39 15.36
C GLN A 197 14.29 -27.69 14.19
N ALA A 198 14.83 -28.02 13.01
CA ALA A 198 14.02 -28.40 11.85
C ALA A 198 13.08 -29.58 12.18
N LEU A 199 13.59 -30.64 12.83
CA LEU A 199 12.77 -31.76 13.28
C LEU A 199 11.69 -31.29 14.27
N GLN A 200 12.02 -30.50 15.30
CA GLN A 200 11.02 -30.03 16.26
C GLN A 200 9.89 -29.23 15.60
N VAL A 201 10.22 -28.35 14.66
CA VAL A 201 9.24 -27.54 13.92
C VAL A 201 8.31 -28.43 13.09
N VAL A 202 8.84 -29.40 12.34
CA VAL A 202 8.01 -30.33 11.54
C VAL A 202 7.13 -31.19 12.43
N ARG A 203 7.63 -31.66 13.58
CA ARG A 203 6.85 -32.42 14.55
C ARG A 203 5.64 -31.61 15.02
N ASN A 204 5.83 -30.35 15.37
CA ASN A 204 4.74 -29.46 15.80
C ASN A 204 3.72 -29.27 14.67
N ALA A 205 4.19 -29.02 13.44
CA ALA A 205 3.33 -28.89 12.28
C ALA A 205 2.47 -30.14 12.01
N MET A 206 3.04 -31.34 12.22
CA MET A 206 2.32 -32.60 12.08
C MET A 206 1.26 -32.83 13.17
N GLN A 207 1.34 -32.15 14.32
CA GLN A 207 0.26 -32.17 15.30
C GLN A 207 -0.93 -31.33 14.83
N LEU A 208 -0.68 -30.25 14.08
CA LEU A 208 -1.71 -29.39 13.50
C LEU A 208 -2.41 -30.06 12.30
N ASP A 209 -1.64 -30.68 11.40
CA ASP A 209 -2.18 -31.50 10.31
C ASP A 209 -1.48 -32.86 10.23
N PRO A 210 -2.00 -33.88 10.95
CA PRO A 210 -1.46 -35.24 10.92
C PRO A 210 -1.60 -35.91 9.56
N THR A 211 -2.46 -35.40 8.68
CA THR A 211 -2.80 -36.01 7.38
C THR A 211 -1.95 -35.47 6.23
N SER A 212 -1.25 -34.34 6.43
CA SER A 212 -0.31 -33.76 5.46
C SER A 212 0.73 -34.76 4.97
N ARG A 213 0.65 -35.10 3.68
CA ARG A 213 1.67 -35.94 3.02
C ARG A 213 3.02 -35.24 2.96
N GLU A 214 3.01 -33.92 2.74
CA GLU A 214 4.22 -33.12 2.57
C GLU A 214 5.04 -33.05 3.86
N LEU A 215 4.39 -32.82 5.01
CA LEU A 215 5.05 -32.82 6.31
C LEU A 215 5.65 -34.19 6.64
N ARG A 216 4.92 -35.28 6.38
CA ARG A 216 5.43 -36.64 6.60
C ARG A 216 6.61 -36.98 5.71
N SER A 217 6.58 -36.61 4.43
CA SER A 217 7.70 -36.85 3.53
C SER A 217 8.94 -36.09 3.97
N PHE A 218 8.78 -34.82 4.35
CA PHE A 218 9.90 -33.99 4.79
C PHE A 218 10.47 -34.46 6.13
N TRP A 219 9.62 -34.87 7.08
CA TRP A 219 10.07 -35.50 8.33
C TRP A 219 10.96 -36.72 8.08
N GLN A 220 10.54 -37.63 7.19
CA GLN A 220 11.32 -38.83 6.85
C GLN A 220 12.64 -38.50 6.17
N GLU A 221 12.68 -37.43 5.37
CA GLU A 221 13.92 -36.93 4.76
C GLU A 221 14.91 -36.43 5.81
N LEU A 222 14.45 -35.62 6.76
CA LEU A 222 15.28 -35.12 7.86
C LEU A 222 15.87 -36.24 8.72
N GLN A 223 15.14 -37.33 8.95
CA GLN A 223 15.62 -38.47 9.76
C GLN A 223 16.74 -39.28 9.10
N ARG A 224 17.01 -39.08 7.81
CA ARG A 224 18.05 -39.82 7.06
C ARG A 224 19.39 -39.08 6.97
N GLN A 225 19.44 -37.85 7.47
CA GLN A 225 20.62 -36.98 7.49
C GLN A 225 21.33 -37.11 8.85
#